data_AF-A0A8S2PB01-F1
#
_entry.id   AF-A0A8S2PB01-F1
#
_cell.length_a   1.000
_cell.length_b   1.000
_cell.length_c   1.000
_cell.angle_alpha   90.00
_cell.angle_beta   90.00
_cell.angle_gamma   90.00
#
_symmetry.space_group_name_H-M   'P 1'
#
loop_
_entity.id
_entity.type
_entity.pdbx_description
1 polymer ?
#
loop_
_entity_poly.entity_id
_entity_poly.type
_entity_poly.pdbx_seq_one_letter_code
_entity_poly.pdbx_strand_id
1 'polypeptide(L)'
;MVIPQSQATSNESRLELDKNKKNYINALTLSKRLSDRYSGHQALKNIFHPETCRLRDKFKQMCETLLFDDSIDYGLKIIDLLWRKAAYEPIQIFKRYRQDYDESTIVDVQISYRMHLLSVFGFYSNLLIKFVSMIKPYRNMSHFFDFIQLFNENKCIAAVNITTTKVDNLIESLLKLLHKCLVCLGDISRYLSEYDGCIQTAEKYYTMAVLLDPEIGL
;
A
#
# COMPACT_ATOMS: atom_id res chain seq x y z
N MET A 1 -12.59 47.23 -6.41
CA MET A 1 -11.36 46.55 -6.89
C MET A 1 -11.48 45.09 -6.51
N VAL A 2 -12.00 44.25 -7.42
CA VAL A 2 -12.29 42.83 -7.16
C VAL A 2 -11.16 42.03 -7.79
N ILE A 3 -10.34 41.37 -6.95
CA ILE A 3 -9.29 40.44 -7.40
C ILE A 3 -10.01 39.19 -7.95
N PRO A 4 -9.63 38.68 -9.14
CA PRO A 4 -10.38 37.60 -9.80
C PRO A 4 -10.11 36.25 -9.12
N GLN A 5 -11.13 35.69 -8.46
CA GLN A 5 -11.12 34.33 -7.86
C GLN A 5 -10.75 33.20 -8.87
N SER A 6 -10.86 33.47 -10.17
CA SER A 6 -10.50 32.54 -11.25
C SER A 6 -8.98 32.35 -11.43
N GLN A 7 -8.14 33.34 -11.08
CA GLN A 7 -6.68 33.21 -11.22
C GLN A 7 -6.04 32.52 -10.00
N ALA A 8 -6.65 32.64 -8.81
CA ALA A 8 -6.15 32.00 -7.59
C ALA A 8 -6.29 30.47 -7.66
N THR A 9 -7.46 29.98 -8.07
CA THR A 9 -7.75 28.54 -8.24
C THR A 9 -6.91 27.87 -9.34
N SER A 10 -6.59 28.60 -10.41
CA SER A 10 -5.69 28.12 -11.48
C SER A 10 -4.22 28.05 -11.04
N ASN A 11 -3.77 28.89 -10.11
CA ASN A 11 -2.41 28.85 -9.60
C ASN A 11 -2.24 27.77 -8.52
N GLU A 12 -3.24 27.58 -7.65
CA GLU A 12 -3.23 26.52 -6.62
C GLU A 12 -3.19 25.13 -7.25
N SER A 13 -4.07 24.86 -8.22
CA SER A 13 -4.09 23.57 -8.95
C SER A 13 -2.78 23.28 -9.68
N ARG A 14 -2.10 24.29 -10.22
CA ARG A 14 -0.80 24.14 -10.87
C ARG A 14 0.31 23.82 -9.86
N LEU A 15 0.31 24.47 -8.70
CA LEU A 15 1.26 24.22 -7.61
C LEU A 15 1.10 22.81 -7.03
N GLU A 16 -0.13 22.33 -6.89
CA GLU A 16 -0.42 20.96 -6.44
C GLU A 16 0.06 19.92 -7.45
N LEU A 17 -0.15 20.14 -8.74
CA LEU A 17 0.35 19.26 -9.80
C LEU A 17 1.89 19.14 -9.77
N ASP A 18 2.59 20.26 -9.57
CA ASP A 18 4.05 20.29 -9.50
C ASP A 18 4.58 19.62 -8.22
N LYS A 19 3.87 19.76 -7.10
CA LYS A 19 4.15 19.04 -5.85
C LYS A 19 3.99 17.53 -6.02
N ASN A 20 2.89 17.07 -6.64
CA ASN A 20 2.61 15.64 -6.83
C ASN A 20 3.62 14.97 -7.77
N LYS A 21 4.01 15.65 -8.85
CA LYS A 21 5.11 15.19 -9.73
C LYS A 21 6.43 15.07 -8.96
N LYS A 22 6.78 16.05 -8.13
CA LYS A 22 7.99 16.01 -7.31
C LYS A 22 7.96 14.85 -6.32
N ASN A 23 6.82 14.62 -5.65
CA ASN A 23 6.65 13.50 -4.72
C ASN A 23 6.76 12.15 -5.45
N TYR A 24 6.19 12.03 -6.65
CA TYR A 24 6.31 10.84 -7.48
C TYR A 24 7.77 10.55 -7.85
N ILE A 25 8.53 11.55 -8.29
CA ILE A 25 9.97 11.42 -8.60
C ILE A 25 10.76 11.01 -7.34
N ASN A 26 10.43 11.57 -6.19
CA ASN A 26 11.05 11.19 -4.92
C ASN A 26 10.78 9.72 -4.56
N ALA A 27 9.54 9.24 -4.76
CA ALA A 27 9.19 7.84 -4.56
C ALA A 27 10.00 6.91 -5.49
N LEU A 28 10.15 7.27 -6.78
CA LEU A 28 11.00 6.54 -7.72
C LEU A 28 12.47 6.54 -7.30
N THR A 29 12.98 7.65 -6.78
CA THR A 29 14.35 7.76 -6.30
C THR A 29 14.58 6.85 -5.08
N LEU A 30 13.65 6.84 -4.13
CA LEU A 30 13.70 5.93 -2.98
C LEU A 30 13.58 4.47 -3.41
N SER A 31 12.72 4.16 -4.38
CA SER A 31 12.59 2.84 -4.99
C SER A 31 13.89 2.36 -5.64
N LYS A 32 14.60 3.23 -6.36
CA LYS A 32 15.91 2.92 -6.93
C LYS A 32 16.94 2.62 -5.84
N ARG A 33 17.02 3.46 -4.81
CA ARG A 33 17.91 3.24 -3.67
C ARG A 33 17.63 1.91 -2.96
N LEU A 34 16.36 1.52 -2.82
CA LEU A 34 16.01 0.19 -2.29
C LEU A 34 16.51 -0.94 -3.21
N SER A 35 16.34 -0.78 -4.53
CA SER A 35 16.84 -1.75 -5.53
C SER A 35 18.34 -1.97 -5.42
N ASP A 36 19.11 -0.90 -5.21
CA ASP A 36 20.56 -0.98 -5.02
C ASP A 36 20.90 -1.82 -3.77
N ARG A 37 20.16 -1.66 -2.67
CA ARG A 37 20.33 -2.45 -1.42
C ARG A 37 19.91 -3.92 -1.59
N TYR A 38 18.99 -4.18 -2.49
CA TYR A 38 18.47 -5.51 -2.80
C TYR A 38 19.33 -6.28 -3.80
N SER A 39 20.31 -5.61 -4.40
CA SER A 39 21.22 -6.19 -5.36
C SER A 39 22.50 -6.75 -4.71
N GLY A 40 23.13 -7.70 -5.39
CA GLY A 40 24.43 -8.26 -5.01
C GLY A 40 24.37 -9.45 -4.05
N HIS A 41 25.55 -10.02 -3.78
CA HIS A 41 25.72 -11.26 -3.01
C HIS A 41 25.33 -11.15 -1.53
N GLN A 42 25.26 -9.93 -0.99
CA GLN A 42 24.86 -9.67 0.40
C GLN A 42 23.40 -9.21 0.54
N ALA A 43 22.58 -9.37 -0.51
CA ALA A 43 21.18 -8.93 -0.52
C ALA A 43 20.41 -9.42 0.71
N LEU A 44 20.55 -10.69 1.11
CA LEU A 44 19.82 -11.24 2.26
C LEU A 44 20.17 -10.55 3.59
N LYS A 45 21.45 -10.23 3.82
CA LYS A 45 21.89 -9.47 5.00
C LYS A 45 21.41 -8.01 4.93
N ASN A 46 21.43 -7.44 3.73
CA ASN A 46 21.09 -6.04 3.50
C ASN A 46 19.60 -5.74 3.61
N ILE A 47 18.71 -6.68 3.24
CA ILE A 47 17.27 -6.40 3.19
C ILE A 47 16.68 -6.06 4.55
N PHE A 48 17.13 -6.72 5.63
CA PHE A 48 16.65 -6.47 7.00
C PHE A 48 17.58 -5.60 7.84
N HIS A 49 18.65 -5.08 7.24
CA HIS A 49 19.53 -4.14 7.92
C HIS A 49 18.74 -2.89 8.35
N PRO A 50 18.95 -2.34 9.58
CA PRO A 50 18.16 -1.21 10.10
C PRO A 50 18.05 0.00 9.15
N GLU A 51 19.15 0.37 8.50
CA GLU A 51 19.16 1.43 7.48
C GLU A 51 18.24 1.12 6.27
N THR A 52 18.21 -0.13 5.81
CA THR A 52 17.33 -0.54 4.72
C THR A 52 15.86 -0.54 5.18
N CYS A 53 15.59 -0.93 6.43
CA CYS A 53 14.25 -0.86 7.02
C CYS A 53 13.76 0.60 7.12
N ARG A 54 14.59 1.53 7.62
CA ARG A 54 14.28 2.96 7.67
C ARG A 54 14.01 3.55 6.29
N LEU A 55 14.84 3.19 5.29
CA LEU A 55 14.65 3.63 3.91
C LEU A 55 13.31 3.15 3.35
N ARG A 56 12.94 1.91 3.67
CA ARG A 56 11.67 1.30 3.26
C ARG A 56 10.47 1.95 3.95
N ASP A 57 10.56 2.28 5.23
CA ASP A 57 9.51 3.00 5.94
C ASP A 57 9.29 4.40 5.35
N LYS A 58 10.38 5.12 5.03
CA LYS A 58 10.29 6.41 4.32
C LYS A 58 9.65 6.27 2.94
N PHE A 59 9.98 5.22 2.21
CA PHE A 59 9.37 4.92 0.92
C PHE A 59 7.87 4.59 1.04
N LYS A 60 7.47 3.77 2.03
CA LYS A 60 6.07 3.45 2.33
C LYS A 60 5.26 4.70 2.65
N GLN A 61 5.77 5.56 3.54
CA GLN A 61 5.13 6.84 3.90
C GLN A 61 4.96 7.76 2.69
N MET A 62 5.96 7.87 1.82
CA MET A 62 5.87 8.67 0.59
C MET A 62 4.79 8.12 -0.37
N CYS A 63 4.72 6.80 -0.53
CA CYS A 63 3.69 6.17 -1.36
C CYS A 63 2.29 6.38 -0.77
N GLU A 64 2.16 6.28 0.55
CA GLU A 64 0.91 6.56 1.25
C GLU A 64 0.44 8.00 1.03
N THR A 65 1.33 8.99 1.18
CA THR A 65 1.00 10.40 0.85
C THR A 65 0.52 10.52 -0.59
N LEU A 66 1.19 9.90 -1.55
CA LEU A 66 0.80 9.93 -2.96
C LEU A 66 -0.54 9.23 -3.25
N LEU A 67 -0.93 8.22 -2.46
CA LEU A 67 -2.21 7.51 -2.62
C LEU A 67 -3.40 8.33 -2.13
N PHE A 68 -3.18 9.26 -1.20
CA PHE A 68 -4.23 10.04 -0.54
C PHE A 68 -4.18 11.54 -0.87
N ASP A 69 -3.18 12.00 -1.63
CA ASP A 69 -3.19 13.32 -2.28
C ASP A 69 -4.07 13.26 -3.55
N ASP A 70 -4.72 14.38 -3.93
CA ASP A 70 -5.76 14.49 -4.98
C ASP A 70 -5.36 14.05 -6.42
N SER A 71 -4.17 13.49 -6.63
CA SER A 71 -3.76 12.92 -7.93
C SER A 71 -4.08 11.43 -8.05
N ILE A 72 -5.36 11.12 -8.33
CA ILE A 72 -5.84 9.76 -8.59
C ILE A 72 -5.03 9.06 -9.71
N ASP A 73 -4.53 9.83 -10.68
CA ASP A 73 -3.83 9.34 -11.88
C ASP A 73 -2.62 8.42 -11.60
N TYR A 74 -1.99 8.54 -10.42
CA TYR A 74 -0.83 7.73 -10.06
C TYR A 74 -1.15 6.59 -9.10
N GLY A 75 -2.36 6.52 -8.54
CA GLY A 75 -2.68 5.60 -7.44
C GLY A 75 -2.32 4.15 -7.76
N LEU A 76 -2.78 3.63 -8.90
CA LEU A 76 -2.54 2.22 -9.28
C LEU A 76 -1.05 1.94 -9.51
N LYS A 77 -0.33 2.88 -10.12
CA LYS A 77 1.13 2.77 -10.33
C LYS A 77 1.88 2.79 -9.00
N ILE A 78 1.42 3.60 -8.05
CA ILE A 78 2.03 3.72 -6.73
C ILE A 78 1.76 2.48 -5.88
N ILE A 79 0.53 1.95 -5.85
CA ILE A 79 0.26 0.74 -5.06
C ILE A 79 1.03 -0.47 -5.62
N ASP A 80 1.16 -0.59 -6.95
CA ASP A 80 1.97 -1.64 -7.57
C ASP A 80 3.47 -1.47 -7.26
N LEU A 81 3.97 -0.24 -7.32
CA LEU A 81 5.36 0.08 -6.97
C LEU A 81 5.64 -0.22 -5.49
N LEU A 82 4.71 0.16 -4.62
CA LEU A 82 4.73 -0.06 -3.18
C LEU A 82 4.77 -1.56 -2.88
N TRP A 83 3.88 -2.36 -3.48
CA TRP A 83 3.87 -3.82 -3.35
C TRP A 83 5.21 -4.43 -3.76
N ARG A 84 5.65 -4.13 -4.99
CA ARG A 84 6.88 -4.69 -5.55
C ARG A 84 8.09 -4.42 -4.68
N LYS A 85 8.26 -3.16 -4.25
CA LYS A 85 9.49 -2.72 -3.57
C LYS A 85 9.46 -2.90 -2.06
N ALA A 86 8.35 -2.63 -1.40
CA ALA A 86 8.29 -2.69 0.06
C ALA A 86 8.04 -4.11 0.59
N ALA A 87 7.37 -4.97 -0.19
CA ALA A 87 6.99 -6.32 0.26
C ALA A 87 7.59 -7.41 -0.64
N TYR A 88 7.22 -7.46 -1.93
CA TYR A 88 7.49 -8.60 -2.79
C TYR A 88 8.99 -8.89 -3.00
N GLU A 89 9.80 -7.90 -3.37
CA GLU A 89 11.25 -8.09 -3.57
C GLU A 89 11.97 -8.63 -2.30
N PRO A 90 11.79 -8.04 -1.10
CA PRO A 90 12.30 -8.60 0.15
C PRO A 90 11.87 -10.04 0.41
N ILE A 91 10.59 -10.38 0.15
CA ILE A 91 10.06 -11.74 0.30
C ILE A 91 10.78 -12.70 -0.65
N GLN A 92 10.91 -12.34 -1.93
CA GLN A 92 11.56 -13.18 -2.93
C GLN A 92 13.05 -13.38 -2.63
N ILE A 93 13.76 -12.33 -2.20
CA ILE A 93 15.17 -12.41 -1.81
C ILE A 93 15.32 -13.36 -0.63
N PHE A 94 14.47 -13.26 0.39
CA PHE A 94 14.48 -14.18 1.51
C PHE A 94 14.24 -15.63 1.05
N LYS A 95 13.17 -15.88 0.28
CA LYS A 95 12.83 -17.24 -0.19
C LYS A 95 13.93 -17.85 -1.06
N ARG A 96 14.63 -17.03 -1.86
CA ARG A 96 15.71 -17.48 -2.75
C ARG A 96 16.98 -17.87 -1.99
N TYR A 97 17.45 -17.03 -1.07
CA TYR A 97 18.79 -17.19 -0.50
C TYR A 97 18.81 -17.86 0.88
N ARG A 98 17.64 -18.13 1.50
CA ARG A 98 17.57 -18.75 2.84
C ARG A 98 18.31 -20.09 2.97
N GLN A 99 18.47 -20.83 1.87
CA GLN A 99 19.11 -22.15 1.86
C GLN A 99 20.64 -22.07 1.85
N ASP A 100 21.22 -20.90 1.54
CA ASP A 100 22.66 -20.72 1.36
C ASP A 100 23.40 -20.36 2.66
N TYR A 101 22.68 -20.27 3.78
CA TYR A 101 23.19 -19.80 5.06
C TYR A 101 23.22 -20.92 6.12
N ASP A 102 24.15 -20.78 7.04
CA ASP A 102 24.29 -21.55 8.27
C ASP A 102 23.07 -21.40 9.20
N GLU A 103 22.81 -22.44 10.00
CA GLU A 103 21.60 -22.57 10.82
C GLU A 103 21.43 -21.44 11.85
N SER A 104 22.50 -20.93 12.43
CA SER A 104 22.44 -19.80 13.37
C SER A 104 22.09 -18.48 12.67
N THR A 105 22.79 -18.15 11.57
CA THR A 105 22.52 -16.92 10.80
C THR A 105 21.11 -16.91 10.21
N ILE A 106 20.60 -18.06 9.76
CA ILE A 106 19.27 -18.11 9.15
C ILE A 106 18.15 -17.89 10.18
N VAL A 107 18.33 -18.28 11.45
CA VAL A 107 17.33 -18.05 12.51
C VAL A 107 17.09 -16.55 12.72
N ASP A 108 18.15 -15.75 12.83
CA ASP A 108 18.04 -14.29 13.00
C ASP A 108 17.36 -13.61 11.79
N VAL A 109 17.72 -14.08 10.58
CA VAL A 109 17.11 -13.60 9.33
C VAL A 109 15.65 -14.03 9.23
N GLN A 110 15.28 -15.23 9.68
CA GLN A 110 13.90 -15.71 9.74
C GLN A 110 13.04 -14.86 10.67
N ILE A 111 13.54 -14.52 11.85
CA ILE A 111 12.85 -13.61 12.78
C ILE A 111 12.62 -12.25 12.10
N SER A 112 13.66 -11.70 11.49
CA SER A 112 13.59 -10.43 10.77
C SER A 112 12.58 -10.47 9.61
N TYR A 113 12.51 -11.60 8.90
CA TYR A 113 11.54 -11.82 7.84
C TYR A 113 10.10 -11.90 8.36
N ARG A 114 9.85 -12.60 9.48
CA ARG A 114 8.52 -12.64 10.11
C ARG A 114 8.09 -11.26 10.58
N MET A 115 8.98 -10.52 11.24
CA MET A 115 8.71 -9.14 11.64
C MET A 115 8.45 -8.24 10.43
N HIS A 116 9.16 -8.46 9.34
CA HIS A 116 8.91 -7.76 8.09
C HIS A 116 7.51 -8.05 7.54
N LEU A 117 7.08 -9.32 7.45
CA LEU A 117 5.74 -9.72 7.02
C LEU A 117 4.65 -9.08 7.88
N LEU A 118 4.79 -9.13 9.21
CA LEU A 118 3.85 -8.48 10.13
C LEU A 118 3.81 -6.96 9.95
N SER A 119 4.96 -6.32 9.73
CA SER A 119 5.04 -4.88 9.46
C SER A 119 4.34 -4.48 8.16
N VAL A 120 4.55 -5.23 7.07
CA VAL A 120 3.83 -4.94 5.80
C VAL A 120 2.36 -5.27 5.91
N PHE A 121 1.97 -6.34 6.60
CA PHE A 121 0.58 -6.65 6.88
C PHE A 121 -0.11 -5.48 7.59
N GLY A 122 0.44 -5.01 8.71
CA GLY A 122 -0.12 -3.87 9.45
C GLY A 122 -0.20 -2.60 8.62
N PHE A 123 0.80 -2.33 7.76
CA PHE A 123 0.77 -1.20 6.87
C PHE A 123 -0.36 -1.28 5.83
N TYR A 124 -0.52 -2.42 5.16
CA TYR A 124 -1.61 -2.62 4.18
C TYR A 124 -2.99 -2.66 4.86
N SER A 125 -3.12 -3.21 6.07
CA SER A 125 -4.35 -3.16 6.86
C SER A 125 -4.76 -1.72 7.17
N ASN A 126 -3.80 -0.84 7.46
CA ASN A 126 -4.08 0.59 7.64
C ASN A 126 -4.52 1.27 6.34
N LEU A 127 -3.90 0.93 5.19
CA LEU A 127 -4.36 1.42 3.88
C LEU A 127 -5.79 0.98 3.58
N LEU A 128 -6.10 -0.29 3.85
CA LEU A 128 -7.43 -0.87 3.68
C LEU A 128 -8.48 -0.08 4.47
N ILE A 129 -8.22 0.19 5.76
CA ILE A 129 -9.10 1.00 6.61
C ILE A 129 -9.31 2.40 6.02
N LYS A 130 -8.23 3.05 5.55
CA LYS A 130 -8.32 4.40 4.94
C LYS A 130 -9.16 4.40 3.67
N PHE A 131 -8.95 3.45 2.76
CA PHE A 131 -9.75 3.34 1.54
C PHE A 131 -11.23 3.11 1.85
N VAL A 132 -11.54 2.19 2.77
CA VAL A 132 -12.92 1.92 3.20
C VAL A 132 -13.57 3.18 3.78
N SER A 133 -12.85 3.91 4.64
CA SER A 133 -13.33 5.16 5.24
C SER A 133 -13.58 6.26 4.21
N MET A 134 -12.83 6.31 3.09
CA MET A 134 -13.08 7.26 2.00
C MET A 134 -14.28 6.86 1.12
N ILE A 135 -14.54 5.55 0.95
CA ILE A 135 -15.63 5.05 0.11
C ILE A 135 -16.98 5.08 0.85
N LYS A 136 -16.98 4.79 2.17
CA LYS A 136 -18.18 4.62 3.00
C LYS A 136 -19.21 5.76 2.91
N PRO A 137 -18.83 7.06 2.84
CA PRO A 137 -19.80 8.15 2.71
C PRO A 137 -20.60 8.14 1.41
N TYR A 138 -20.06 7.50 0.36
CA TYR A 138 -20.60 7.55 -1.00
C TYR A 138 -21.20 6.21 -1.44
N ARG A 139 -20.76 5.09 -0.86
CA ARG A 139 -21.27 3.75 -1.14
C ARG A 139 -21.51 2.97 0.15
N ASN A 140 -22.68 2.35 0.27
CA ASN A 140 -22.97 1.51 1.44
C ASN A 140 -22.11 0.23 1.38
N MET A 141 -21.14 0.14 2.29
CA MET A 141 -20.23 -1.00 2.44
C MET A 141 -20.48 -1.79 3.75
N SER A 142 -21.62 -1.55 4.42
CA SER A 142 -21.89 -1.98 5.80
C SER A 142 -22.10 -3.49 6.00
N HIS A 143 -21.96 -4.29 4.94
CA HIS A 143 -21.99 -5.77 5.00
C HIS A 143 -20.71 -6.39 4.41
N PHE A 144 -19.84 -5.58 3.83
CA PHE A 144 -18.65 -6.05 3.12
C PHE A 144 -17.43 -6.13 4.05
N PHE A 145 -17.43 -5.30 5.08
CA PHE A 145 -16.27 -5.05 5.94
C PHE A 145 -16.60 -5.14 7.43
N ASP A 146 -17.59 -5.95 7.82
CA ASP A 146 -18.03 -6.12 9.22
C ASP A 146 -16.84 -6.52 10.13
N PHE A 147 -15.86 -7.24 9.60
CA PHE A 147 -14.63 -7.57 10.32
C PHE A 147 -13.63 -6.38 10.45
N ILE A 148 -13.64 -5.42 9.53
CA ILE A 148 -12.83 -4.18 9.63
C ILE A 148 -13.49 -3.20 10.58
N GLN A 149 -14.81 -3.25 10.68
CA GLN A 149 -15.58 -2.41 11.60
C GLN A 149 -15.17 -2.65 13.07
N LEU A 150 -14.70 -3.86 13.41
CA LEU A 150 -14.08 -4.17 14.71
C LEU A 150 -12.79 -3.38 15.00
N PHE A 151 -12.08 -2.90 13.98
CA PHE A 151 -10.85 -2.13 14.13
C PHE A 151 -11.08 -0.60 14.09
N ASN A 152 -12.29 -0.15 13.74
CA ASN A 152 -12.52 1.19 13.19
C ASN A 152 -13.59 2.01 13.93
N GLU A 153 -13.58 2.01 15.26
CA GLU A 153 -14.45 2.91 16.05
C GLU A 153 -14.07 4.40 15.94
N ASN A 154 -13.08 4.80 15.13
CA ASN A 154 -12.61 6.19 15.13
C ASN A 154 -12.38 6.83 13.74
N LYS A 155 -13.11 7.95 13.55
CA LYS A 155 -12.94 9.06 12.60
C LYS A 155 -13.32 8.80 11.12
N CYS A 156 -14.54 9.21 10.79
CA CYS A 156 -14.93 9.59 9.43
C CYS A 156 -14.14 10.84 8.99
N ILE A 157 -13.54 10.80 7.80
CA ILE A 157 -12.96 11.99 7.16
C ILE A 157 -14.11 12.79 6.55
N ALA A 158 -14.11 14.12 6.77
CA ALA A 158 -15.19 15.01 6.36
C ALA A 158 -15.41 14.99 4.84
N ALA A 159 -16.68 14.99 4.42
CA ALA A 159 -17.09 15.00 3.03
C ALA A 159 -16.58 16.27 2.32
N VAL A 160 -15.84 16.10 1.23
CA VAL A 160 -15.43 17.19 0.34
C VAL A 160 -16.56 17.46 -0.65
N ASN A 161 -16.90 18.74 -0.86
CA ASN A 161 -17.91 19.18 -1.83
C ASN A 161 -17.41 18.97 -3.27
N ILE A 162 -17.67 17.79 -3.84
CA ILE A 162 -17.27 17.42 -5.20
C ILE A 162 -18.54 17.16 -6.04
N THR A 163 -18.53 17.58 -7.31
CA THR A 163 -19.61 17.33 -8.28
C THR A 163 -19.84 15.82 -8.47
N THR A 164 -21.10 15.39 -8.60
CA THR A 164 -21.51 13.96 -8.65
C THR A 164 -20.68 13.09 -9.60
N THR A 165 -20.43 13.53 -10.84
CA THR A 165 -19.65 12.76 -11.84
C THR A 165 -18.15 12.60 -11.49
N LYS A 166 -17.55 13.56 -10.78
CA LYS A 166 -16.17 13.44 -10.30
C LYS A 166 -16.06 12.52 -9.09
N VAL A 167 -17.11 12.48 -8.27
CA VAL A 167 -17.22 11.55 -7.12
C VAL A 167 -17.26 10.12 -7.64
N ASP A 168 -18.06 9.82 -8.66
CA ASP A 168 -18.18 8.45 -9.19
C ASP A 168 -16.85 7.92 -9.73
N ASN A 169 -16.13 8.72 -10.54
CA ASN A 169 -14.79 8.36 -11.05
C ASN A 169 -13.75 8.15 -9.93
N LEU A 170 -13.82 8.97 -8.88
CA LEU A 170 -12.97 8.82 -7.70
C LEU A 170 -13.28 7.51 -6.96
N ILE A 171 -14.56 7.21 -6.76
CA ILE A 171 -15.00 5.98 -6.08
C ILE A 171 -14.59 4.74 -6.86
N GLU A 172 -14.77 4.72 -8.18
CA GLU A 172 -14.29 3.62 -9.02
C GLU A 172 -12.78 3.42 -8.89
N SER A 173 -12.01 4.51 -8.88
CA SER A 173 -10.56 4.45 -8.74
C SER A 173 -10.15 3.93 -7.36
N LEU A 174 -10.82 4.38 -6.30
CA LEU A 174 -10.61 3.90 -4.93
C LEU A 174 -10.98 2.43 -4.78
N LEU A 175 -12.03 1.94 -5.45
CA LEU A 175 -12.41 0.53 -5.46
C LEU A 175 -11.33 -0.34 -6.11
N LYS A 176 -10.72 0.13 -7.22
CA LYS A 176 -9.58 -0.57 -7.85
C LYS A 176 -8.34 -0.62 -6.94
N LEU A 177 -8.06 0.47 -6.21
CA LEU A 177 -6.98 0.51 -5.22
C LEU A 177 -7.25 -0.43 -4.04
N LEU A 178 -8.48 -0.42 -3.54
CA LEU A 178 -8.97 -1.30 -2.50
C LEU A 178 -8.85 -2.78 -2.90
N HIS A 179 -9.24 -3.12 -4.13
CA HIS A 179 -9.06 -4.46 -4.69
C HIS A 179 -7.59 -4.88 -4.63
N LYS A 180 -6.67 -4.08 -5.19
CA LYS A 180 -5.22 -4.38 -5.15
C LYS A 180 -4.69 -4.51 -3.73
N CYS A 181 -5.16 -3.68 -2.80
CA CYS A 181 -4.79 -3.75 -1.40
C CYS A 181 -5.22 -5.08 -0.75
N LEU A 182 -6.44 -5.55 -1.05
CA LEU A 182 -6.95 -6.85 -0.57
C LEU A 182 -6.13 -8.01 -1.14
N VAL A 183 -5.79 -7.98 -2.43
CA VAL A 183 -4.91 -9.01 -3.03
C VAL A 183 -3.54 -9.04 -2.34
N CYS A 184 -2.92 -7.87 -2.10
CA CYS A 184 -1.65 -7.79 -1.39
C CYS A 184 -1.75 -8.36 0.03
N LEU A 185 -2.84 -8.09 0.75
CA LEU A 185 -3.09 -8.66 2.08
C LEU A 185 -3.27 -10.18 2.02
N GLY A 186 -3.98 -10.70 1.02
CA GLY A 186 -4.09 -12.13 0.78
C GLY A 186 -2.73 -12.78 0.54
N ASP A 187 -1.87 -12.16 -0.27
CA ASP A 187 -0.52 -12.65 -0.53
C ASP A 187 0.34 -12.65 0.75
N ILE A 188 0.33 -11.54 1.51
CA ILE A 188 1.06 -11.43 2.78
C ILE A 188 0.58 -12.48 3.78
N SER A 189 -0.74 -12.65 3.93
CA SER A 189 -1.33 -13.67 4.80
C SER A 189 -0.96 -15.07 4.36
N ARG A 190 -0.87 -15.34 3.05
CA ARG A 190 -0.38 -16.64 2.55
C ARG A 190 1.07 -16.89 2.98
N TYR A 191 1.95 -15.87 2.89
CA TYR A 191 3.33 -16.01 3.37
C TYR A 191 3.42 -16.14 4.91
N LEU A 192 2.55 -15.46 5.67
CA LEU A 192 2.46 -15.62 7.12
C LEU A 192 1.96 -17.01 7.52
N SER A 193 1.10 -17.63 6.71
CA SER A 193 0.58 -18.98 6.95
C SER A 193 1.64 -20.07 6.94
N GLU A 194 2.80 -19.81 6.31
CA GLU A 194 3.98 -20.69 6.42
C GLU A 194 4.49 -20.78 7.88
N TYR A 195 4.09 -19.84 8.77
CA TYR A 195 4.51 -19.77 10.18
C TYR A 195 3.40 -20.02 11.20
N ASP A 196 2.19 -19.55 10.95
CA ASP A 196 1.05 -19.70 11.89
C ASP A 196 0.08 -20.83 11.51
N GLY A 197 0.21 -21.41 10.30
CA GLY A 197 -0.67 -22.46 9.78
C GLY A 197 -2.07 -22.00 9.38
N CYS A 198 -2.38 -20.70 9.44
CA CYS A 198 -3.74 -20.17 9.29
C CYS A 198 -4.01 -19.64 7.87
N ILE A 199 -4.25 -20.56 6.93
CA ILE A 199 -4.54 -20.24 5.52
C ILE A 199 -5.86 -19.46 5.36
N GLN A 200 -6.81 -19.66 6.27
CA GLN A 200 -8.14 -19.05 6.25
C GLN A 200 -8.11 -17.51 6.19
N THR A 201 -7.04 -16.89 6.70
CA THR A 201 -6.89 -15.43 6.65
C THR A 201 -6.61 -14.94 5.22
N ALA A 202 -5.79 -15.67 4.46
CA ALA A 202 -5.49 -15.33 3.06
C ALA A 202 -6.74 -15.49 2.18
N GLU A 203 -7.46 -16.61 2.34
CA GLU A 203 -8.71 -16.90 1.61
C GLU A 203 -9.76 -15.82 1.80
N LYS A 204 -9.92 -15.29 3.02
CA LYS A 204 -10.83 -14.18 3.31
C LYS A 204 -10.50 -12.95 2.47
N TYR A 205 -9.23 -12.53 2.41
CA TYR A 205 -8.83 -11.35 1.63
C TYR A 205 -9.03 -11.54 0.13
N TYR A 206 -8.74 -12.72 -0.42
CA TYR A 206 -9.02 -13.00 -1.83
C TYR A 206 -10.52 -13.05 -2.11
N THR A 207 -11.32 -13.65 -1.22
CA THR A 207 -12.78 -13.68 -1.35
C THR A 207 -13.34 -12.26 -1.37
N MET A 208 -12.87 -11.40 -0.48
CA MET A 208 -13.23 -9.98 -0.50
C MET A 208 -12.79 -9.30 -1.79
N ALA A 209 -11.59 -9.56 -2.32
CA ALA A 209 -11.16 -8.96 -3.58
C ALA A 209 -12.13 -9.34 -4.72
N VAL A 210 -12.45 -10.62 -4.86
CA VAL A 210 -13.40 -11.12 -5.88
C VAL A 210 -14.80 -10.54 -5.71
N LEU A 211 -15.30 -10.43 -4.48
CA LEU A 211 -16.62 -9.83 -4.23
C LEU A 211 -16.65 -8.32 -4.54
N LEU A 212 -15.50 -7.65 -4.51
CA LEU A 212 -15.40 -6.22 -4.81
C LEU A 212 -15.44 -5.95 -6.31
N ASP A 213 -14.74 -6.78 -7.08
CA ASP A 213 -14.67 -6.71 -8.54
C ASP A 213 -14.50 -8.12 -9.15
N PRO A 214 -15.61 -8.80 -9.51
CA PRO A 214 -15.57 -10.14 -10.07
C PRO A 214 -14.95 -10.22 -11.47
N GLU A 215 -14.79 -9.09 -12.17
CA GLU A 215 -14.24 -9.05 -13.53
C GLU A 215 -12.72 -9.09 -13.55
N ILE A 216 -12.07 -8.78 -12.41
CA ILE A 216 -10.62 -8.90 -12.27
C ILE A 216 -10.28 -10.37 -11.97
N GLY A 217 -10.10 -11.15 -13.04
CA GLY A 217 -9.36 -12.41 -12.97
C GLY A 217 -7.90 -12.12 -12.57
N LEU A 218 -7.46 -12.74 -11.48
CA LEU A 218 -6.07 -12.70 -11.00
C LEU A 218 -5.16 -13.66 -11.78
#